data_AF-A0A8T0DWV7-F1
#
_entry.id   AF-A0A8T0DWV7-F1
#
_cell.length_a   1.000
_cell.length_b   1.000
_cell.length_c   1.000
_cell.angle_alpha   90.00
_cell.angle_beta   90.00
_cell.angle_gamma   90.00
#
_symmetry.space_group_name_H-M   'P 1'
#
loop_
_entity.id
_entity.type
_entity.pdbx_description
1 polymer ?
#
loop_
_entity_poly.entity_id
_entity_poly.type
_entity_poly.pdbx_seq_one_letter_code
_entity_poly.pdbx_strand_id
1 'polypeptide(L)'
;MNGTNTSNTSSPLSGECNFHFTDLVAENGVLRYKVIALENALRINEDNAERIVGSAEYELEQFKERHAVIVAEYEAKLAANSIETERLLGELRESRQITENCKAALQHKVERLDQLETYLAKLPTADEYNETLRQLQLTQQRLADLEKRSNATQSMLEQCESLLGEEKAKVKRAAEREQLLQTQLDGAMQRMHSKNASDNSTNIQVTPEFVEDLNCSSRLHSVNENVCEKRDAFVLLEAETHRAEAAESRQKMEKRQFEEQLAREEATMSGLRNSLSNGKAEIIQLKKHIARLNSDKQDLLERLLRTRTSLAKAVALWNSVAGQKRLRLLRELTQTVSEAVCLSEHLGRLSSGEKLNISDLLFQPQTNPSWSISIPEFAEDSPQERTLEHPATVDEDLSIDMQSFGPLPLPTCETDFLNHLPDVDLSAITHSVQQAKNSLVRLRQQLADRYAEHLGGKLDCGIQ
;
A
#
# COMPACT_ATOMS: atom_id res chain seq x y z
N MET A 1 -69.47 47.30 61.35
CA MET A 1 -68.90 47.26 62.71
C MET A 1 -68.44 48.66 63.08
N ASN A 2 -68.99 49.18 64.18
CA ASN A 2 -68.50 50.18 65.14
C ASN A 2 -67.67 51.37 64.61
N GLY A 3 -67.97 52.63 64.92
CA GLY A 3 -68.85 53.12 65.97
C GLY A 3 -69.15 54.60 65.83
N THR A 4 -70.38 54.90 66.23
CA THR A 4 -70.90 56.18 66.73
C THR A 4 -69.97 56.83 67.73
N ASN A 5 -69.83 58.15 67.65
CA ASN A 5 -69.76 59.00 68.84
C ASN A 5 -70.51 60.31 68.58
N THR A 6 -71.66 60.38 69.25
CA THR A 6 -72.47 61.56 69.52
C THR A 6 -71.91 62.23 70.77
N SER A 7 -71.78 63.56 70.75
CA SER A 7 -71.80 64.36 71.97
C SER A 7 -72.47 65.69 71.65
N ASN A 8 -73.76 65.75 71.98
CA ASN A 8 -74.54 66.95 72.14
C ASN A 8 -74.07 67.71 73.38
N THR A 9 -73.92 69.02 73.27
CA THR A 9 -74.07 69.96 74.39
C THR A 9 -75.03 71.06 73.98
N SER A 10 -76.02 71.27 74.85
CA SER A 10 -77.23 72.06 74.70
C SER A 10 -77.02 73.58 74.71
N SER A 11 -77.88 74.25 73.94
CA SER A 11 -78.12 75.69 73.78
C SER A 11 -78.41 76.46 75.07
N PRO A 12 -78.46 77.82 75.04
CA PRO A 12 -79.77 78.43 74.82
C PRO A 12 -79.80 79.75 74.02
N LEU A 13 -80.92 79.87 73.28
CA LEU A 13 -81.74 81.07 73.10
C LEU A 13 -81.28 82.23 72.17
N SER A 14 -82.08 82.35 71.10
CA SER A 14 -82.67 83.56 70.56
C SER A 14 -81.75 84.73 70.20
N GLY A 15 -81.40 84.80 68.91
CA GLY A 15 -81.00 86.01 68.22
C GLY A 15 -81.73 86.05 66.88
N GLU A 16 -82.73 86.89 66.83
CA GLU A 16 -83.60 87.30 65.72
C GLU A 16 -83.10 87.04 64.28
N CYS A 17 -84.04 86.52 63.49
CA CYS A 17 -84.04 86.59 62.04
C CYS A 17 -83.69 88.00 61.54
N ASN A 18 -82.56 88.13 60.87
CA ASN A 18 -82.39 89.03 59.75
C ASN A 18 -81.30 88.45 58.83
N PHE A 19 -81.66 87.42 58.06
CA PHE A 19 -80.93 87.15 56.82
C PHE A 19 -81.22 88.31 55.87
N HIS A 20 -80.25 89.20 55.69
CA HIS A 20 -80.32 90.19 54.62
C HIS A 20 -80.33 89.41 53.28
N PHE A 21 -81.44 89.48 52.54
CA PHE A 21 -81.61 88.86 51.21
C PHE A 21 -80.44 89.16 50.27
N THR A 22 -79.79 90.32 50.45
CA THR A 22 -78.57 90.73 49.74
C THR A 22 -77.37 89.82 49.99
N ASP A 23 -77.21 89.26 51.19
CA ASP A 23 -76.08 88.40 51.55
C ASP A 23 -76.23 87.01 50.91
N LEU A 24 -77.44 86.47 50.89
CA LEU A 24 -77.76 85.21 50.18
C LEU A 24 -77.63 85.35 48.66
N VAL A 25 -78.00 86.50 48.10
CA VAL A 25 -77.82 86.79 46.66
C VAL A 25 -76.33 86.91 46.31
N ALA A 26 -75.53 87.56 47.16
CA ALA A 26 -74.09 87.63 46.98
C ALA A 26 -73.43 86.25 47.09
N GLU A 27 -73.82 85.44 48.08
CA GLU A 27 -73.33 84.06 48.25
C GLU A 27 -73.71 83.16 47.06
N ASN A 28 -74.95 83.27 46.55
CA ASN A 28 -75.39 82.55 45.35
C ASN A 28 -74.59 82.97 44.11
N GLY A 29 -74.27 84.26 43.98
CA GLY A 29 -73.40 84.77 42.92
C GLY A 29 -71.98 84.19 42.97
N VAL A 30 -71.38 84.14 44.17
CA VAL A 30 -70.07 83.51 44.40
C VAL A 30 -70.09 82.02 44.10
N LEU A 31 -71.14 81.31 44.51
CA LEU A 31 -71.30 79.88 44.22
C LEU A 31 -71.45 79.60 42.72
N ARG A 32 -72.25 80.39 41.99
CA ARG A 32 -72.37 80.28 40.52
C ARG A 32 -71.04 80.52 39.83
N TYR A 33 -70.30 81.54 40.25
CA TYR A 33 -68.95 81.78 39.71
C TYR A 33 -68.01 80.61 40.00
N LYS A 34 -68.07 80.03 41.20
CA LYS A 34 -67.26 78.87 41.58
C LYS A 34 -67.63 77.61 40.80
N VAL A 35 -68.91 77.38 40.52
CA VAL A 35 -69.37 76.28 39.66
C VAL A 35 -68.84 76.46 38.24
N ILE A 36 -68.98 77.63 37.64
CA ILE A 36 -68.46 77.92 36.29
C ILE A 36 -66.93 77.78 36.24
N ALA A 37 -66.23 78.22 37.29
CA ALA A 37 -64.78 78.07 37.39
C ALA A 37 -64.37 76.58 37.49
N LEU A 38 -65.09 75.78 38.28
CA LEU A 38 -64.86 74.34 38.40
C LEU A 38 -65.20 73.58 37.12
N GLU A 39 -66.29 73.94 36.43
CA GLU A 39 -66.66 73.35 35.12
C GLU A 39 -65.61 73.65 34.06
N ASN A 40 -65.11 74.90 34.00
CA ASN A 40 -64.02 75.24 33.08
C ASN A 40 -62.72 74.52 33.45
N ALA A 41 -62.39 74.39 34.74
CA ALA A 41 -61.23 73.63 35.19
C ALA A 41 -61.35 72.14 34.87
N LEU A 42 -62.55 71.56 35.01
CA LEU A 42 -62.85 70.18 34.64
C LEU A 42 -62.65 69.97 33.14
N ARG A 43 -63.22 70.83 32.29
CA ARG A 43 -63.06 70.75 30.84
C ARG A 43 -61.59 70.86 30.41
N ILE A 44 -60.84 71.80 30.99
CA ILE A 44 -59.40 71.93 30.72
C ILE A 44 -58.65 70.65 31.14
N ASN A 45 -59.05 70.03 32.25
CA ASN A 45 -58.44 68.80 32.72
C ASN A 45 -58.80 67.60 31.83
N GLU A 46 -60.03 67.52 31.33
CA GLU A 46 -60.47 66.52 30.34
C GLU A 46 -59.70 66.66 29.03
N ASP A 47 -59.62 67.87 28.46
CA ASP A 47 -58.85 68.17 27.24
C ASP A 47 -57.36 67.80 27.42
N ASN A 48 -56.80 68.07 28.60
CA ASN A 48 -55.42 67.73 28.91
C ASN A 48 -55.23 66.21 29.08
N ALA A 49 -56.17 65.52 29.70
CA ALA A 49 -56.15 64.07 29.84
C ALA A 49 -56.24 63.38 28.48
N GLU A 50 -57.14 63.82 27.59
CA GLU A 50 -57.25 63.30 26.22
C GLU A 50 -55.96 63.50 25.43
N ARG A 51 -55.31 64.68 25.56
CA ARG A 51 -54.02 64.93 24.90
C ARG A 51 -52.92 64.02 25.43
N ILE A 52 -52.85 63.81 26.75
CA ILE A 52 -51.86 62.91 27.36
C ILE A 52 -52.09 61.47 26.91
N VAL A 53 -53.34 61.00 26.92
CA VAL A 53 -53.72 59.66 26.46
C VAL A 53 -53.38 59.48 24.98
N GLY A 54 -53.75 60.42 24.11
CA GLY A 54 -53.44 60.34 22.68
C GLY A 54 -51.92 60.34 22.40
N SER A 55 -51.14 61.11 23.16
CA SER A 55 -49.66 61.07 23.06
C SER A 55 -49.11 59.71 23.49
N ALA A 56 -49.60 59.15 24.60
CA ALA A 56 -49.17 57.86 25.09
C ALA A 56 -49.56 56.70 24.16
N GLU A 57 -50.75 56.75 23.54
CA GLU A 57 -51.19 55.79 22.54
C GLU A 57 -50.32 55.83 21.27
N TYR A 58 -49.97 57.03 20.80
CA TYR A 58 -49.06 57.20 19.67
C TYR A 58 -47.67 56.63 19.97
N GLU A 59 -47.11 56.93 21.14
CA GLU A 59 -45.81 56.39 21.57
C GLU A 59 -45.85 54.86 21.72
N LEU A 60 -46.94 54.32 22.25
CA LEU A 60 -47.13 52.87 22.37
C LEU A 60 -47.19 52.20 20.99
N GLU A 61 -47.89 52.79 20.03
CA GLU A 61 -47.98 52.23 18.68
C GLU A 61 -46.62 52.29 17.95
N GLN A 62 -45.89 53.40 18.09
CA GLN A 62 -44.50 53.52 17.62
C GLN A 62 -43.58 52.47 18.26
N PHE A 63 -43.77 52.17 19.54
CA PHE A 63 -43.01 51.13 20.22
C PHE A 63 -43.34 49.73 19.69
N LYS A 64 -44.62 49.42 19.47
CA LYS A 64 -45.03 48.14 18.87
C LYS A 64 -44.47 47.95 17.46
N GLU A 65 -44.51 48.97 16.63
CA GLU A 65 -43.99 48.91 15.26
C GLU A 65 -42.48 48.65 15.26
N ARG A 66 -41.72 49.38 16.09
CA ARG A 66 -40.27 49.14 16.26
C ARG A 66 -39.98 47.74 16.79
N HIS A 67 -40.75 47.28 17.77
CA HIS A 67 -40.59 45.95 18.34
C HIS A 67 -40.89 44.85 17.30
N ALA A 68 -41.92 45.03 16.47
CA ALA A 68 -42.26 44.09 15.40
C ALA A 68 -41.13 43.98 14.37
N VAL A 69 -40.51 45.10 13.97
CA VAL A 69 -39.34 45.10 13.07
C VAL A 69 -38.16 44.36 13.71
N ILE A 70 -37.86 44.64 14.97
CA ILE A 70 -36.77 43.98 15.70
C ILE A 70 -37.01 42.46 15.78
N VAL A 71 -38.23 42.02 16.11
CA VAL A 71 -38.59 40.60 16.16
C VAL A 71 -38.43 39.94 14.79
N ALA A 72 -38.94 40.56 13.73
CA ALA A 72 -38.79 40.03 12.37
C ALA A 72 -37.32 39.92 11.94
N GLU A 73 -36.48 40.89 12.31
CA GLU A 73 -35.03 40.82 12.06
C GLU A 73 -34.36 39.67 12.83
N TYR A 74 -34.73 39.46 14.10
CA TYR A 74 -34.20 38.36 14.89
C TYR A 74 -34.64 37.00 14.35
N GLU A 75 -35.91 36.85 13.96
CA GLU A 75 -36.42 35.63 13.34
C GLU A 75 -35.72 35.33 12.01
N ALA A 76 -35.52 36.33 11.16
CA ALA A 76 -34.77 36.18 9.92
C ALA A 76 -33.31 35.76 10.17
N LYS A 77 -32.63 36.36 11.16
CA LYS A 77 -31.27 35.98 11.56
C LYS A 77 -31.22 34.55 12.12
N LEU A 78 -32.20 34.15 12.92
CA LEU A 78 -32.33 32.78 13.44
C LEU A 78 -32.51 31.77 12.31
N ALA A 79 -33.38 32.06 11.34
CA ALA A 79 -33.59 31.20 10.17
C ALA A 79 -32.32 31.08 9.32
N ALA A 80 -31.63 32.19 9.03
CA ALA A 80 -30.37 32.20 8.29
C ALA A 80 -29.28 31.39 9.01
N ASN A 81 -29.15 31.57 10.33
CA ASN A 81 -28.20 30.80 11.14
C ASN A 81 -28.56 29.30 11.16
N SER A 82 -29.84 28.95 11.23
CA SER A 82 -30.28 27.54 11.17
C SER A 82 -29.86 26.88 9.87
N ILE A 83 -30.10 27.53 8.72
CA ILE A 83 -29.70 27.02 7.40
C ILE A 83 -28.18 26.85 7.33
N GLU A 84 -27.42 27.83 7.82
CA GLU A 84 -25.95 27.76 7.82
C GLU A 84 -25.43 26.64 8.73
N THR A 85 -26.04 26.43 9.89
CA THR A 85 -25.66 25.31 10.77
C THR A 85 -25.95 23.96 10.13
N GLU A 86 -27.08 23.79 9.43
CA GLU A 86 -27.38 22.55 8.71
C GLU A 86 -26.39 22.31 7.56
N ARG A 87 -26.01 23.36 6.84
CA ARG A 87 -24.99 23.32 5.78
C ARG A 87 -23.65 22.86 6.34
N LEU A 88 -23.16 23.48 7.41
CA LEU A 88 -21.89 23.11 8.07
C LEU A 88 -21.94 21.68 8.64
N LEU A 89 -23.07 21.25 9.18
CA LEU A 89 -23.25 19.86 9.62
C LEU A 89 -23.26 18.85 8.46
N GLY A 90 -23.68 19.27 7.27
CA GLY A 90 -23.55 18.49 6.03
C GLY A 90 -22.09 18.33 5.63
N GLU A 91 -21.35 19.43 5.52
CA GLU A 91 -19.92 19.43 5.19
C GLU A 91 -19.09 18.62 6.19
N LEU A 92 -19.41 18.72 7.48
CA LEU A 92 -18.73 17.94 8.53
C LEU A 92 -18.99 16.43 8.37
N ARG A 93 -20.21 16.03 7.98
CA ARG A 93 -20.54 14.62 7.70
C ARG A 93 -19.79 14.10 6.48
N GLU A 94 -19.74 14.88 5.40
CA GLU A 94 -18.99 14.53 4.19
C GLU A 94 -17.49 14.41 4.47
N SER A 95 -16.91 15.39 5.17
CA SER A 95 -15.51 15.36 5.59
C SER A 95 -15.21 14.13 6.45
N ARG A 96 -16.08 13.81 7.41
CA ARG A 96 -15.94 12.61 8.23
C ARG A 96 -15.96 11.33 7.38
N GLN A 97 -16.90 11.21 6.45
CA GLN A 97 -16.95 10.05 5.55
C GLN A 97 -15.67 9.91 4.72
N ILE A 98 -15.14 11.03 4.20
CA ILE A 98 -13.88 11.03 3.46
C ILE A 98 -12.72 10.56 4.36
N THR A 99 -12.65 11.04 5.61
CA THR A 99 -11.60 10.62 6.55
C THR A 99 -11.69 9.14 6.90
N GLU A 100 -12.89 8.59 7.09
CA GLU A 100 -13.10 7.16 7.34
C GLU A 100 -12.70 6.32 6.12
N ASN A 101 -13.05 6.76 4.91
CA ASN A 101 -12.62 6.12 3.67
C ASN A 101 -11.09 6.13 3.50
N CYS A 102 -10.44 7.27 3.79
CA CYS A 102 -8.98 7.38 3.77
C CYS A 102 -8.32 6.48 4.82
N LYS A 103 -8.91 6.36 6.01
CA LYS A 103 -8.43 5.46 7.06
C LYS A 103 -8.50 4.00 6.63
N ALA A 104 -9.61 3.57 6.02
CA ALA A 104 -9.74 2.22 5.49
C ALA A 104 -8.72 1.94 4.36
N ALA A 105 -8.51 2.91 3.46
CA ALA A 105 -7.50 2.80 2.41
C ALA A 105 -6.07 2.70 2.98
N LEU A 106 -5.75 3.46 4.02
CA LEU A 106 -4.46 3.37 4.72
C LEU A 106 -4.28 2.01 5.39
N GLN A 107 -5.30 1.47 6.06
CA GLN A 107 -5.23 0.14 6.67
C GLN A 107 -4.90 -0.94 5.63
N HIS A 108 -5.58 -0.91 4.47
CA HIS A 108 -5.26 -1.84 3.38
C HIS A 108 -3.82 -1.67 2.85
N LYS A 109 -3.26 -0.45 2.86
CA LYS A 109 -1.87 -0.22 2.46
C LYS A 109 -0.87 -0.75 3.50
N VAL A 110 -1.19 -0.63 4.78
CA VAL A 110 -0.38 -1.20 5.87
C VAL A 110 -0.39 -2.73 5.78
N GLU A 111 -1.56 -3.36 5.66
CA GLU A 111 -1.67 -4.81 5.47
C GLU A 111 -0.88 -5.30 4.24
N ARG A 112 -0.84 -4.50 3.17
CA ARG A 112 -0.05 -4.82 1.98
C ARG A 112 1.46 -4.69 2.22
N LEU A 113 1.89 -3.71 3.01
CA LEU A 113 3.30 -3.59 3.41
C LEU A 113 3.71 -4.78 4.26
N ASP A 114 2.87 -5.18 5.23
CA ASP A 114 3.12 -6.35 6.07
C ASP A 114 3.27 -7.62 5.21
N GLN A 115 2.42 -7.80 4.19
CA GLN A 115 2.55 -8.90 3.23
C GLN A 115 3.87 -8.86 2.44
N LEU A 116 4.31 -7.67 2.02
CA LEU A 116 5.57 -7.51 1.29
C LEU A 116 6.79 -7.74 2.18
N GLU A 117 6.75 -7.28 3.43
CA GLU A 117 7.79 -7.57 4.43
C GLU A 117 7.87 -9.07 4.71
N THR A 118 6.73 -9.73 4.85
CA THR A 118 6.67 -11.19 4.99
C THR A 118 7.24 -11.90 3.77
N TYR A 119 7.00 -11.40 2.56
CA TYR A 119 7.57 -11.95 1.33
C TYR A 119 9.08 -11.74 1.23
N LEU A 120 9.56 -10.54 1.58
CA LEU A 120 10.99 -10.23 1.61
C LEU A 120 11.72 -11.08 2.65
N ALA A 121 11.10 -11.37 3.78
CA ALA A 121 11.65 -12.27 4.80
C ALA A 121 11.77 -13.73 4.32
N LYS A 122 10.95 -14.16 3.35
CA LYS A 122 11.01 -15.50 2.74
C LYS A 122 12.08 -15.63 1.65
N LEU A 123 12.68 -14.54 1.19
CA LEU A 123 13.75 -14.62 0.21
C LEU A 123 15.02 -15.18 0.86
N PRO A 124 15.79 -16.01 0.13
CA PRO A 124 17.01 -16.58 0.66
C PRO A 124 17.93 -15.48 1.18
N THR A 125 18.41 -15.67 2.40
CA THR A 125 19.35 -14.71 2.98
C THR A 125 20.68 -14.77 2.24
N ALA A 126 21.46 -13.70 2.32
CA ALA A 126 22.79 -13.67 1.71
C ALA A 126 23.68 -14.83 2.19
N ASP A 127 23.48 -15.27 3.43
CA ASP A 127 24.22 -16.39 4.03
C ASP A 127 23.83 -17.74 3.40
N GLU A 128 22.54 -17.98 3.17
CA GLU A 128 22.07 -19.19 2.46
C GLU A 128 22.55 -19.23 1.01
N TYR A 129 22.55 -18.08 0.32
CA TYR A 129 23.13 -17.96 -1.01
C TYR A 129 24.64 -18.26 -1.01
N ASN A 130 25.38 -17.72 -0.04
CA ASN A 130 26.82 -17.98 0.08
C ASN A 130 27.12 -19.45 0.41
N GLU A 131 26.27 -20.10 1.20
CA GLU A 131 26.40 -21.52 1.52
C GLU A 131 26.14 -22.41 0.29
N THR A 132 25.07 -22.14 -0.46
CA THR A 132 24.81 -22.85 -1.73
C THR A 132 25.92 -22.63 -2.75
N LEU A 133 26.51 -21.43 -2.81
CA LEU A 133 27.66 -21.14 -3.64
C LEU A 133 28.91 -21.93 -3.21
N ARG A 134 29.19 -22.06 -1.92
CA ARG A 134 30.28 -22.91 -1.41
C ARG A 134 30.07 -24.37 -1.77
N GLN A 135 28.84 -24.88 -1.63
CA GLN A 135 28.50 -26.25 -2.02
C GLN A 135 28.71 -26.48 -3.53
N LEU A 136 28.33 -25.50 -4.36
CA LEU A 136 28.59 -25.55 -5.79
C LEU A 136 30.10 -25.58 -6.10
N GLN A 137 30.90 -24.74 -5.44
CA GLN A 137 32.36 -24.74 -5.63
C GLN A 137 32.98 -26.07 -5.20
N LEU A 138 32.51 -26.66 -4.09
CA LEU A 138 32.97 -27.97 -3.61
C LEU A 138 32.63 -29.09 -4.60
N THR A 139 31.43 -29.07 -5.18
CA THR A 139 31.00 -30.05 -6.18
C THR A 139 31.77 -29.90 -7.50
N GLN A 140 32.05 -28.67 -7.93
CA GLN A 140 32.93 -28.41 -9.08
C GLN A 140 34.35 -28.93 -8.86
N GLN A 141 34.94 -28.75 -7.68
CA GLN A 141 36.25 -29.31 -7.36
C GLN A 141 36.25 -30.84 -7.42
N ARG A 142 35.21 -31.49 -6.85
CA ARG A 142 35.06 -32.95 -6.92
C ARG A 142 34.93 -33.45 -8.37
N LEU A 143 34.20 -32.73 -9.22
CA LEU A 143 34.08 -33.06 -10.64
C LEU A 143 35.43 -32.98 -11.35
N ALA A 144 36.21 -31.92 -11.11
CA ALA A 144 37.54 -31.77 -11.70
C ALA A 144 38.50 -32.90 -11.26
N ASP A 145 38.41 -33.35 -10.02
CA ASP A 145 39.22 -34.48 -9.52
C ASP A 145 38.80 -35.82 -10.13
N LEU A 146 37.48 -36.04 -10.30
CA LEU A 146 36.97 -37.23 -10.98
C LEU A 146 37.35 -37.24 -12.46
N GLU A 147 37.31 -36.10 -13.13
CA GLU A 147 37.73 -35.96 -14.53
C GLU A 147 39.22 -36.29 -14.69
N LYS A 148 40.09 -35.79 -13.80
CA LYS A 148 41.52 -36.16 -13.78
C LYS A 148 41.72 -37.67 -13.61
N ARG A 149 40.98 -38.30 -12.69
CA ARG A 149 41.05 -39.75 -12.48
C ARG A 149 40.57 -40.52 -13.70
N SER A 150 39.48 -40.10 -14.32
CA SER A 150 38.95 -40.67 -15.55
C SER A 150 39.99 -40.62 -16.68
N ASN A 151 40.60 -39.45 -16.90
CA ASN A 151 41.64 -39.27 -17.91
C ASN A 151 42.88 -40.14 -17.64
N ALA A 152 43.28 -40.29 -16.37
CA ALA A 152 44.36 -41.20 -15.99
C ALA A 152 44.02 -42.67 -16.29
N THR A 153 42.81 -43.11 -15.95
CA THR A 153 42.36 -44.47 -16.24
C THR A 153 42.24 -44.73 -17.74
N GLN A 154 41.80 -43.74 -18.51
CA GLN A 154 41.72 -43.83 -19.96
C GLN A 154 43.10 -43.96 -20.60
N SER A 155 44.08 -43.15 -20.17
CA SER A 155 45.46 -43.27 -20.64
C SER A 155 46.08 -44.64 -20.32
N MET A 156 45.81 -45.20 -19.15
CA MET A 156 46.22 -46.57 -18.83
C MET A 156 45.56 -47.61 -19.74
N LEU A 157 44.29 -47.41 -20.09
CA LEU A 157 43.54 -48.32 -20.93
C LEU A 157 44.09 -48.30 -22.37
N GLU A 158 44.37 -47.11 -22.90
CA GLU A 158 45.04 -46.92 -24.20
C GLU A 158 46.43 -47.60 -24.22
N GLN A 159 47.19 -47.53 -23.12
CA GLN A 159 48.47 -48.21 -22.99
C GLN A 159 48.31 -49.74 -23.00
N CYS A 160 47.32 -50.28 -22.28
CA CYS A 160 47.00 -51.71 -22.29
C CYS A 160 46.54 -52.19 -23.66
N GLU A 161 45.72 -51.41 -24.38
CA GLU A 161 45.30 -51.72 -25.74
C GLU A 161 46.48 -51.75 -26.71
N SER A 162 47.42 -50.82 -26.57
CA SER A 162 48.67 -50.82 -27.34
C SER A 162 49.50 -52.08 -27.09
N LEU A 163 49.72 -52.46 -25.83
CA LEU A 163 50.44 -53.68 -25.46
C LEU A 163 49.74 -54.94 -25.97
N LEU A 164 48.41 -55.00 -25.87
CA LEU A 164 47.61 -56.10 -26.39
C LEU A 164 47.75 -56.20 -27.93
N GLY A 165 47.77 -55.06 -28.62
CA GLY A 165 48.04 -54.98 -30.06
C GLY A 165 49.40 -55.55 -30.44
N GLU A 166 50.45 -55.21 -29.68
CA GLU A 166 51.80 -55.75 -29.88
C GLU A 166 51.86 -57.27 -29.65
N GLU A 167 51.27 -57.77 -28.57
CA GLU A 167 51.21 -59.21 -28.28
C GLU A 167 50.42 -59.97 -29.34
N LYS A 168 49.28 -59.44 -29.79
CA LYS A 168 48.50 -60.01 -30.89
C LYS A 168 49.33 -60.12 -32.18
N ALA A 169 50.16 -59.12 -32.47
CA ALA A 169 51.08 -59.16 -33.60
C ALA A 169 52.21 -60.19 -33.43
N LYS A 170 52.71 -60.42 -32.21
CA LYS A 170 53.68 -61.48 -31.90
C LYS A 170 53.06 -62.87 -32.08
N VAL A 171 51.86 -63.09 -31.56
CA VAL A 171 51.12 -64.35 -31.73
C VAL A 171 50.87 -64.64 -33.20
N LYS A 172 50.46 -63.63 -33.99
CA LYS A 172 50.28 -63.80 -35.43
C LYS A 172 51.58 -64.22 -36.13
N ARG A 173 52.70 -63.58 -35.82
CA ARG A 173 54.04 -63.96 -36.33
C ARG A 173 54.44 -65.38 -35.92
N ALA A 174 54.13 -65.80 -34.70
CA ALA A 174 54.39 -67.16 -34.23
C ALA A 174 53.53 -68.19 -34.98
N ALA A 175 52.24 -67.91 -35.19
CA ALA A 175 51.33 -68.74 -35.97
C ALA A 175 51.78 -68.86 -37.43
N GLU A 176 52.22 -67.76 -38.06
CA GLU A 176 52.79 -67.78 -39.41
C GLU A 176 54.06 -68.65 -39.48
N ARG A 177 54.93 -68.60 -38.46
CA ARG A 177 56.12 -69.46 -38.35
C ARG A 177 55.76 -70.92 -38.15
N GLU A 178 54.76 -71.22 -37.32
CA GLU A 178 54.25 -72.57 -37.10
C GLU A 178 53.68 -73.15 -38.39
N GLN A 179 52.87 -72.38 -39.12
CA GLN A 179 52.33 -72.78 -40.41
C GLN A 179 53.43 -73.08 -41.43
N LEU A 180 54.51 -72.28 -41.45
CA LEU A 180 55.68 -72.54 -42.30
C LEU A 180 56.37 -73.85 -41.92
N LEU A 181 56.58 -74.11 -40.62
CA LEU A 181 57.18 -75.36 -40.14
C LEU A 181 56.30 -76.57 -40.46
N GLN A 182 54.98 -76.44 -40.29
CA GLN A 182 54.02 -77.48 -40.66
C GLN A 182 54.09 -77.79 -42.16
N THR A 183 54.12 -76.75 -43.00
CA THR A 183 54.27 -76.91 -44.46
C THR A 183 55.59 -77.62 -44.82
N GLN A 184 56.68 -77.30 -44.12
CA GLN A 184 57.97 -77.98 -44.31
C GLN A 184 57.93 -79.45 -43.88
N LEU A 185 57.26 -79.76 -42.77
CA LEU A 185 57.07 -81.11 -42.27
C LEU A 185 56.22 -81.94 -43.24
N ASP A 186 55.08 -81.40 -43.68
CA ASP A 186 54.20 -82.06 -44.64
C ASP A 186 54.94 -82.35 -45.96
N GLY A 187 55.74 -81.38 -46.45
CA GLY A 187 56.61 -81.60 -47.62
C GLY A 187 57.73 -82.62 -47.38
N ALA A 188 58.23 -82.78 -46.15
CA ALA A 188 59.19 -83.83 -45.80
C ALA A 188 58.52 -85.21 -45.71
N MET A 189 57.32 -85.31 -45.13
CA MET A 189 56.51 -86.53 -45.07
C MET A 189 56.10 -87.00 -46.46
N GLN A 190 55.66 -86.10 -47.35
CA GLN A 190 55.37 -86.44 -48.75
C GLN A 190 56.61 -86.95 -49.49
N ARG A 191 57.80 -86.39 -49.24
CA ARG A 191 59.08 -86.89 -49.79
C ARG A 191 59.49 -88.26 -49.24
N MET A 192 59.17 -88.55 -47.99
CA MET A 192 59.36 -89.87 -47.39
C MET A 192 58.40 -90.90 -47.98
N HIS A 193 57.13 -90.54 -48.15
CA HIS A 193 56.11 -91.42 -48.75
C HIS A 193 56.32 -91.65 -50.25
N SER A 194 56.80 -90.67 -51.01
CA SER A 194 57.17 -90.87 -52.42
C SER A 194 58.45 -91.69 -52.61
N LYS A 195 59.34 -91.73 -51.59
CA LYS A 195 60.54 -92.57 -51.57
C LYS A 195 60.27 -94.00 -51.12
N ASN A 196 59.25 -94.21 -50.29
CA ASN A 196 58.76 -95.53 -49.88
C ASN A 196 57.78 -96.17 -50.87
N ALA A 197 57.37 -95.46 -51.94
CA ALA A 197 56.52 -95.97 -53.01
C ALA A 197 57.30 -96.49 -54.24
N SER A 198 58.64 -96.57 -54.15
CA SER A 198 59.52 -96.89 -55.28
C SER A 198 60.18 -98.28 -55.21
N ASP A 199 59.82 -99.16 -54.27
CA ASP A 199 60.42 -100.50 -54.20
C ASP A 199 59.39 -101.61 -53.92
N ASN A 200 59.58 -102.70 -54.68
CA ASN A 200 58.91 -104.02 -54.68
C ASN A 200 57.55 -104.09 -55.39
N SER A 201 57.44 -104.60 -56.63
CA SER A 201 57.83 -105.95 -57.12
C SER A 201 57.16 -107.07 -56.32
N THR A 202 56.13 -107.69 -56.91
CA THR A 202 56.01 -109.15 -57.10
C THR A 202 54.80 -109.50 -57.99
N ASN A 203 55.11 -110.22 -59.06
CA ASN A 203 54.21 -111.06 -59.86
C ASN A 203 53.30 -111.92 -58.98
N ILE A 204 51.99 -111.84 -59.17
CA ILE A 204 51.06 -112.95 -58.86
C ILE A 204 49.99 -112.99 -59.96
N GLN A 205 49.89 -114.14 -60.62
CA GLN A 205 48.83 -114.50 -61.56
C GLN A 205 47.47 -114.37 -60.90
N VAL A 206 46.57 -113.61 -61.52
CA VAL A 206 45.20 -113.38 -61.06
C VAL A 206 44.24 -114.22 -61.90
N THR A 207 43.63 -115.21 -61.27
CA THR A 207 42.48 -115.96 -61.79
C THR A 207 41.21 -115.09 -61.80
N PRO A 208 40.22 -115.35 -62.68
CA PRO A 208 39.13 -114.42 -63.00
C PRO A 208 38.21 -114.02 -61.83
N GLU A 209 38.19 -114.75 -60.71
CA GLU A 209 37.34 -114.44 -59.54
C GLU A 209 37.82 -113.21 -58.74
N PHE A 210 39.11 -112.88 -58.76
CA PHE A 210 39.67 -111.76 -57.98
C PHE A 210 39.41 -110.39 -58.63
N VAL A 211 39.13 -110.34 -59.94
CA VAL A 211 38.75 -109.11 -60.66
C VAL A 211 37.29 -108.72 -60.35
N GLU A 212 36.43 -109.69 -60.05
CA GLU A 212 35.05 -109.43 -59.60
C GLU A 212 35.01 -108.95 -58.14
N ASP A 213 35.84 -109.50 -57.25
CA ASP A 213 35.95 -109.04 -55.85
C ASP A 213 36.57 -107.64 -55.70
N LEU A 214 37.54 -107.28 -56.57
CA LEU A 214 38.09 -105.92 -56.64
C LEU A 214 37.14 -104.91 -57.27
N ASN A 215 36.31 -105.31 -58.24
CA ASN A 215 35.26 -104.46 -58.80
C ASN A 215 34.08 -104.28 -57.83
N CYS A 216 33.73 -105.29 -57.04
CA CYS A 216 32.76 -105.17 -55.95
C CYS A 216 33.28 -104.27 -54.82
N SER A 217 34.55 -104.40 -54.41
CA SER A 217 35.17 -103.52 -53.41
C SER A 217 35.37 -102.08 -53.92
N SER A 218 35.75 -101.88 -55.18
CA SER A 218 35.85 -100.54 -55.79
C SER A 218 34.48 -99.87 -55.98
N ARG A 219 33.43 -100.64 -56.31
CA ARG A 219 32.05 -100.12 -56.31
C ARG A 219 31.54 -99.80 -54.92
N LEU A 220 31.86 -100.62 -53.91
CA LEU A 220 31.50 -100.35 -52.52
C LEU A 220 32.25 -99.12 -51.98
N HIS A 221 33.53 -98.96 -52.29
CA HIS A 221 34.31 -97.79 -51.88
C HIS A 221 33.92 -96.52 -52.63
N SER A 222 33.61 -96.56 -53.93
CA SER A 222 33.13 -95.37 -54.64
C SER A 222 31.71 -94.95 -54.21
N VAL A 223 30.85 -95.91 -53.86
CA VAL A 223 29.54 -95.61 -53.27
C VAL A 223 29.72 -95.04 -51.86
N ASN A 224 30.67 -95.55 -51.06
CA ASN A 224 30.89 -95.05 -49.71
C ASN A 224 31.60 -93.68 -49.67
N GLU A 225 32.55 -93.41 -50.57
CA GLU A 225 33.13 -92.07 -50.77
C GLU A 225 32.06 -91.07 -51.22
N ASN A 226 31.23 -91.42 -52.21
CA ASN A 226 30.13 -90.54 -52.63
C ASN A 226 29.09 -90.31 -51.52
N VAL A 227 28.89 -91.27 -50.62
CA VAL A 227 27.98 -91.13 -49.45
C VAL A 227 28.63 -90.28 -48.35
N CYS A 228 29.93 -90.46 -48.09
CA CYS A 228 30.70 -89.65 -47.15
C CYS A 228 30.85 -88.21 -47.63
N GLU A 229 31.22 -87.97 -48.89
CA GLU A 229 31.31 -86.63 -49.47
C GLU A 229 29.95 -85.91 -49.46
N LYS A 230 28.86 -86.61 -49.76
CA LYS A 230 27.51 -86.04 -49.63
C LYS A 230 27.14 -85.72 -48.20
N ARG A 231 27.59 -86.54 -47.24
CA ARG A 231 27.35 -86.31 -45.81
C ARG A 231 28.18 -85.14 -45.28
N ASP A 232 29.43 -85.03 -45.68
CA ASP A 232 30.32 -83.93 -45.33
C ASP A 232 29.86 -82.61 -45.99
N ALA A 233 29.40 -82.67 -47.25
CA ALA A 233 28.77 -81.54 -47.92
C ALA A 233 27.45 -81.12 -47.25
N PHE A 234 26.64 -82.08 -46.79
CA PHE A 234 25.42 -81.78 -46.04
C PHE A 234 25.73 -81.12 -44.70
N VAL A 235 26.72 -81.63 -43.95
CA VAL A 235 27.17 -81.04 -42.68
C VAL A 235 27.76 -79.64 -42.88
N LEU A 236 28.51 -79.42 -43.96
CA LEU A 236 29.02 -78.09 -44.32
C LEU A 236 27.89 -77.13 -44.69
N LEU A 237 26.90 -77.59 -45.46
CA LEU A 237 25.74 -76.79 -45.82
C LEU A 237 24.91 -76.43 -44.57
N GLU A 238 24.70 -77.38 -43.66
CA GLU A 238 23.99 -77.19 -42.40
C GLU A 238 24.74 -76.22 -41.46
N ALA A 239 26.07 -76.32 -41.40
CA ALA A 239 26.91 -75.38 -40.67
C ALA A 239 26.91 -73.97 -41.29
N GLU A 240 26.84 -73.86 -42.62
CA GLU A 240 26.74 -72.58 -43.32
C GLU A 240 25.34 -71.96 -43.15
N THR A 241 24.26 -72.76 -43.19
CA THR A 241 22.91 -72.28 -42.92
C THR A 241 22.79 -71.76 -41.49
N HIS A 242 23.35 -72.46 -40.49
CA HIS A 242 23.36 -71.95 -39.12
C HIS A 242 24.21 -70.67 -38.96
N ARG A 243 25.31 -70.53 -39.72
CA ARG A 243 26.08 -69.28 -39.74
C ARG A 243 25.29 -68.13 -40.39
N ALA A 244 24.57 -68.39 -41.47
CA ALA A 244 23.72 -67.42 -42.13
C ALA A 244 22.54 -66.99 -41.23
N GLU A 245 21.88 -67.93 -40.57
CA GLU A 245 20.81 -67.66 -39.59
C GLU A 245 21.33 -66.84 -38.39
N ALA A 246 22.52 -67.18 -37.88
CA ALA A 246 23.16 -66.42 -36.81
C ALA A 246 23.54 -64.99 -37.26
N ALA A 247 24.00 -64.81 -38.49
CA ALA A 247 24.30 -63.50 -39.06
C ALA A 247 23.02 -62.66 -39.27
N GLU A 248 21.95 -63.26 -39.78
CA GLU A 248 20.65 -62.59 -39.95
C GLU A 248 20.04 -62.19 -38.60
N SER A 249 20.16 -63.06 -37.59
CA SER A 249 19.72 -62.77 -36.22
C SER A 249 20.49 -61.59 -35.61
N ARG A 250 21.82 -61.53 -35.80
CA ARG A 250 22.65 -60.39 -35.36
C ARG A 250 22.25 -59.10 -36.08
N GLN A 251 22.06 -59.14 -37.38
CA GLN A 251 21.64 -57.96 -38.16
C GLN A 251 20.26 -57.46 -37.71
N LYS A 252 19.30 -58.36 -37.43
CA LYS A 252 17.98 -57.97 -36.90
C LYS A 252 18.08 -57.35 -35.51
N MET A 253 18.95 -57.88 -34.64
CA MET A 253 19.23 -57.31 -33.32
C MET A 253 19.82 -55.91 -33.42
N GLU A 254 20.87 -55.72 -34.22
CA GLU A 254 21.51 -54.42 -34.42
C GLU A 254 20.52 -53.40 -35.00
N LYS A 255 19.72 -53.80 -35.99
CA LYS A 255 18.67 -52.94 -36.56
C LYS A 255 17.67 -52.48 -35.50
N ARG A 256 17.20 -53.39 -34.64
CA ARG A 256 16.29 -53.03 -33.53
C ARG A 256 16.96 -52.09 -32.53
N GLN A 257 18.24 -52.28 -32.23
CA GLN A 257 18.98 -51.38 -31.33
C GLN A 257 19.08 -49.97 -31.91
N PHE A 258 19.38 -49.84 -33.20
CA PHE A 258 19.40 -48.54 -33.89
C PHE A 258 18.02 -47.88 -33.93
N GLU A 259 16.96 -48.62 -34.25
CA GLU A 259 15.59 -48.09 -34.27
C GLU A 259 15.16 -47.62 -32.88
N GLU A 260 15.51 -48.36 -31.82
CA GLU A 260 15.21 -47.98 -30.44
C GLU A 260 16.03 -46.76 -29.98
N GLN A 261 17.31 -46.66 -30.37
CA GLN A 261 18.12 -45.46 -30.13
C GLN A 261 17.57 -44.25 -30.86
N LEU A 262 17.17 -44.40 -32.13
CA LEU A 262 16.55 -43.34 -32.91
C LEU A 262 15.27 -42.85 -32.25
N ALA A 263 14.39 -43.77 -31.83
CA ALA A 263 13.14 -43.43 -31.14
C ALA A 263 13.39 -42.70 -29.81
N ARG A 264 14.43 -43.08 -29.05
CA ARG A 264 14.84 -42.37 -27.84
C ARG A 264 15.30 -40.95 -28.15
N GLU A 265 16.15 -40.76 -29.15
CA GLU A 265 16.65 -39.45 -29.54
C GLU A 265 15.54 -38.54 -30.13
N GLU A 266 14.59 -39.10 -30.88
CA GLU A 266 13.42 -38.34 -31.35
C GLU A 266 12.53 -37.88 -30.19
N ALA A 267 12.37 -38.72 -29.17
CA ALA A 267 11.63 -38.36 -27.96
C ALA A 267 12.36 -37.28 -27.13
N THR A 268 13.68 -37.38 -26.97
CA THR A 268 14.48 -36.34 -26.27
C THR A 268 14.42 -35.02 -27.03
N MET A 269 14.61 -35.04 -28.36
CA MET A 269 14.52 -33.85 -29.20
C MET A 269 13.14 -33.19 -29.15
N SER A 270 12.08 -33.99 -29.13
CA SER A 270 10.70 -33.48 -28.96
C SER A 270 10.50 -32.84 -27.59
N GLY A 271 11.02 -33.46 -26.51
CA GLY A 271 11.00 -32.90 -25.16
C GLY A 271 11.77 -31.58 -25.04
N LEU A 272 12.96 -31.51 -25.65
CA LEU A 272 13.77 -30.29 -25.71
C LEU A 272 13.07 -29.18 -26.51
N ARG A 273 12.41 -29.53 -27.63
CA ARG A 273 11.68 -28.56 -28.45
C ARG A 273 10.51 -27.94 -27.70
N ASN A 274 9.76 -28.75 -26.94
CA ASN A 274 8.68 -28.29 -26.08
C ASN A 274 9.19 -27.43 -24.92
N SER A 275 10.30 -27.83 -24.29
CA SER A 275 10.93 -27.05 -23.22
C SER A 275 11.41 -25.69 -23.75
N LEU A 276 11.99 -25.67 -24.95
CA LEU A 276 12.43 -24.44 -25.61
C LEU A 276 11.24 -23.55 -26.00
N SER A 277 10.13 -24.10 -26.49
CA SER A 277 8.94 -23.30 -26.80
C SER A 277 8.32 -22.70 -25.53
N ASN A 278 8.29 -23.46 -24.43
CA ASN A 278 7.79 -22.99 -23.14
C ASN A 278 8.68 -21.86 -22.59
N GLY A 279 10.01 -22.05 -22.61
CA GLY A 279 10.96 -21.00 -22.21
C GLY A 279 10.84 -19.74 -23.06
N LYS A 280 10.63 -19.87 -24.37
CA LYS A 280 10.36 -18.71 -25.26
C LYS A 280 9.06 -17.99 -24.88
N ALA A 281 8.00 -18.73 -24.58
CA ALA A 281 6.73 -18.15 -24.17
C ALA A 281 6.86 -17.39 -22.84
N GLU A 282 7.57 -17.97 -21.87
CA GLU A 282 7.86 -17.34 -20.59
C GLU A 282 8.69 -16.06 -20.75
N ILE A 283 9.74 -16.08 -21.58
CA ILE A 283 10.53 -14.89 -21.90
C ILE A 283 9.66 -13.78 -22.50
N ILE A 284 8.73 -14.12 -23.40
CA ILE A 284 7.80 -13.14 -23.99
C ILE A 284 6.86 -12.56 -22.90
N GLN A 285 6.36 -13.39 -21.99
CA GLN A 285 5.52 -12.93 -20.88
C GLN A 285 6.29 -12.00 -19.94
N LEU A 286 7.52 -12.37 -19.56
CA LEU A 286 8.39 -11.55 -18.72
C LEU A 286 8.71 -10.21 -19.39
N LYS A 287 9.04 -10.20 -20.69
CA LYS A 287 9.26 -8.95 -21.43
C LYS A 287 8.01 -8.05 -21.41
N LYS A 288 6.82 -8.61 -21.61
CA LYS A 288 5.56 -7.85 -21.51
C LYS A 288 5.31 -7.33 -20.09
N HIS A 289 5.67 -8.09 -19.07
CA HIS A 289 5.53 -7.66 -17.69
C HIS A 289 6.49 -6.52 -17.35
N ILE A 290 7.76 -6.63 -17.73
CA ILE A 290 8.77 -5.57 -17.56
C ILE A 290 8.35 -4.29 -18.29
N ALA A 291 7.83 -4.40 -19.52
CA ALA A 291 7.36 -3.24 -20.27
C ALA A 291 6.21 -2.51 -19.55
N ARG A 292 5.25 -3.25 -18.98
CA ARG A 292 4.16 -2.67 -18.16
C ARG A 292 4.70 -1.98 -16.91
N LEU A 293 5.55 -2.65 -16.14
CA LEU A 293 6.16 -2.06 -14.94
C LEU A 293 6.96 -0.79 -15.25
N ASN A 294 7.66 -0.74 -16.38
CA ASN A 294 8.39 0.45 -16.80
C ASN A 294 7.45 1.62 -17.15
N SER A 295 6.32 1.33 -17.80
CA SER A 295 5.28 2.35 -18.06
C SER A 295 4.71 2.89 -16.75
N ASP A 296 4.30 1.99 -15.85
CA ASP A 296 3.72 2.38 -14.55
C ASP A 296 4.72 3.20 -13.71
N LYS A 297 6.00 2.84 -13.76
CA LYS A 297 7.08 3.60 -13.10
C LYS A 297 7.21 5.00 -13.69
N GLN A 298 7.17 5.16 -15.01
CA GLN A 298 7.25 6.47 -15.65
C GLN A 298 6.04 7.35 -15.29
N ASP A 299 4.83 6.79 -15.34
CA ASP A 299 3.61 7.50 -14.95
C ASP A 299 3.65 7.96 -13.49
N LEU A 300 4.15 7.10 -12.59
CA LEU A 300 4.28 7.43 -11.18
C LEU A 300 5.31 8.54 -10.95
N LEU A 301 6.46 8.47 -11.64
CA LEU A 301 7.48 9.52 -11.57
C LEU A 301 6.95 10.86 -12.07
N GLU A 302 6.20 10.86 -13.18
CA GLU A 302 5.60 12.08 -13.71
C GLU A 302 4.60 12.69 -12.72
N ARG A 303 3.74 11.86 -12.13
CA ARG A 303 2.80 12.30 -11.08
C ARG A 303 3.52 12.88 -9.87
N LEU A 304 4.60 12.24 -9.40
CA LEU A 304 5.39 12.72 -8.26
C LEU A 304 6.07 14.06 -8.57
N LEU A 305 6.59 14.24 -9.78
CA LEU A 305 7.16 15.53 -10.18
C LEU A 305 6.09 16.63 -10.26
N ARG A 306 4.89 16.33 -10.77
CA ARG A 306 3.76 17.29 -10.75
C ARG A 306 3.33 17.65 -9.34
N THR A 307 3.19 16.68 -8.43
CA THR A 307 2.81 16.97 -7.04
C THR A 307 3.89 17.75 -6.31
N ARG A 308 5.17 17.41 -6.50
CA ARG A 308 6.30 18.16 -5.93
C ARG A 308 6.31 19.61 -6.40
N THR A 309 6.10 19.85 -7.70
CA THR A 309 6.07 21.22 -8.25
C THR A 309 4.84 21.99 -7.79
N SER A 310 3.68 21.34 -7.67
CA SER A 310 2.47 21.95 -7.08
C SER A 310 2.69 22.33 -5.61
N LEU A 311 3.27 21.43 -4.80
CA LEU A 311 3.61 21.70 -3.41
C LEU A 311 4.62 22.84 -3.28
N ALA A 312 5.66 22.86 -4.11
CA ALA A 312 6.63 23.96 -4.12
C ALA A 312 5.97 25.31 -4.41
N LYS A 313 5.01 25.36 -5.35
CA LYS A 313 4.21 26.57 -5.62
C LYS A 313 3.37 26.96 -4.41
N ALA A 314 2.71 26.01 -3.75
CA ALA A 314 1.92 26.28 -2.55
C ALA A 314 2.78 26.83 -1.40
N VAL A 315 3.96 26.25 -1.17
CA VAL A 315 4.94 26.75 -0.19
C VAL A 315 5.41 28.15 -0.54
N ALA A 316 5.72 28.42 -1.82
CA ALA A 316 6.10 29.76 -2.27
C ALA A 316 4.99 30.80 -2.04
N LEU A 317 3.73 30.43 -2.28
CA LEU A 317 2.58 31.29 -2.00
C LEU A 317 2.37 31.52 -0.50
N TRP A 318 2.59 30.51 0.34
CA TRP A 318 2.55 30.66 1.79
C TRP A 318 3.65 31.59 2.31
N ASN A 319 4.85 31.49 1.73
CA ASN A 319 5.99 32.35 2.05
C ASN A 319 5.91 33.74 1.42
N SER A 320 4.97 33.98 0.51
CA SER A 320 4.76 35.29 -0.11
C SER A 320 4.32 36.35 0.90
N VAL A 321 4.42 37.62 0.51
CA VAL A 321 3.94 38.75 1.33
C VAL A 321 2.47 38.60 1.72
N ALA A 322 1.62 38.10 0.80
CA ALA A 322 0.21 37.86 1.08
C ALA A 322 0.00 36.70 2.07
N GLY A 323 0.75 35.61 1.91
CA GLY A 323 0.73 34.48 2.84
C GLY A 323 1.19 34.86 4.25
N GLN A 324 2.27 35.65 4.36
CA GLN A 324 2.76 36.18 5.63
C GLN A 324 1.75 37.12 6.31
N LYS A 325 1.02 37.95 5.53
CA LYS A 325 -0.08 38.77 6.06
C LYS A 325 -1.22 37.91 6.63
N ARG A 326 -1.61 36.84 5.92
CA ARG A 326 -2.62 35.88 6.41
C ARG A 326 -2.16 35.16 7.68
N LEU A 327 -0.89 34.75 7.75
CA LEU A 327 -0.31 34.12 8.94
C LEU A 327 -0.29 35.08 10.14
N ARG A 328 0.05 36.36 9.93
CA ARG A 328 -0.02 37.38 10.98
C ARG A 328 -1.45 37.59 11.47
N LEU A 329 -2.41 37.72 10.55
CA LEU A 329 -3.83 37.83 10.89
C LEU A 329 -4.33 36.63 11.71
N LEU A 330 -3.94 35.41 11.32
CA LEU A 330 -4.27 34.20 12.06
C LEU A 330 -3.74 34.28 13.51
N ARG A 331 -2.48 34.68 13.70
CA ARG A 331 -1.89 34.85 15.04
C ARG A 331 -2.64 35.90 15.87
N GLU A 332 -2.97 37.04 15.26
CA GLU A 332 -3.72 38.11 15.93
C GLU A 332 -5.13 37.65 16.31
N LEU A 333 -5.82 36.92 15.43
CA LEU A 333 -7.12 36.35 15.70
C LEU A 333 -7.05 35.31 16.83
N THR A 334 -6.08 34.39 16.77
CA THR A 334 -5.83 33.41 17.82
C THR A 334 -5.61 34.08 19.18
N GLN A 335 -4.78 35.12 19.23
CA GLN A 335 -4.55 35.87 20.46
C GLN A 335 -5.85 36.53 20.95
N THR A 336 -6.63 37.12 20.06
CA THR A 336 -7.91 37.78 20.38
C THR A 336 -8.95 36.78 20.91
N VAL A 337 -9.00 35.57 20.36
CA VAL A 337 -9.87 34.50 20.86
C VAL A 337 -9.40 34.01 22.24
N SER A 338 -8.09 33.82 22.44
CA SER A 338 -7.56 33.43 23.75
C SER A 338 -7.86 34.46 24.84
N GLU A 339 -7.79 35.74 24.47
CA GLU A 339 -8.17 36.87 25.31
C GLU A 339 -9.64 36.81 25.71
N ALA A 340 -10.53 36.59 24.74
CA ALA A 340 -11.98 36.52 24.98
C ALA A 340 -12.35 35.33 25.87
N VAL A 341 -11.72 34.16 25.65
CA VAL A 341 -11.92 32.95 26.46
C VAL A 341 -11.43 33.16 27.89
N CYS A 342 -10.25 33.76 28.07
CA CYS A 342 -9.72 34.07 29.39
C CYS A 342 -10.63 35.03 30.16
N LEU A 343 -11.11 36.09 29.50
CA LEU A 343 -12.04 37.05 30.13
C LEU A 343 -13.38 36.41 30.47
N SER A 344 -13.93 35.57 29.61
CA SER A 344 -15.19 34.88 29.90
C SER A 344 -15.05 33.90 31.07
N GLU A 345 -13.92 33.20 31.19
CA GLU A 345 -13.62 32.32 32.31
C GLU A 345 -13.50 33.11 33.62
N HIS A 346 -12.79 34.24 33.62
CA HIS A 346 -12.67 35.11 34.79
C HIS A 346 -14.02 35.68 35.24
N LEU A 347 -14.87 36.12 34.29
CA LEU A 347 -16.24 36.55 34.59
C LEU A 347 -17.09 35.39 35.15
N GLY A 348 -16.92 34.18 34.61
CA GLY A 348 -17.54 32.97 35.13
C GLY A 348 -17.18 32.73 36.60
N ARG A 349 -15.89 32.77 36.94
CA ARG A 349 -15.39 32.59 38.32
C ARG A 349 -15.86 33.70 39.27
N LEU A 350 -15.94 34.95 38.81
CA LEU A 350 -16.53 36.04 39.62
C LEU A 350 -18.02 35.81 39.91
N SER A 351 -18.78 35.34 38.91
CA SER A 351 -20.21 35.07 39.08
C SER A 351 -20.50 33.86 39.99
N SER A 352 -19.57 32.91 40.11
CA SER A 352 -19.63 31.82 41.09
C SER A 352 -19.16 32.23 42.50
N GLY A 353 -18.72 33.47 42.69
CA GLY A 353 -18.27 34.01 43.99
C GLY A 353 -16.83 33.69 44.35
N GLU A 354 -16.03 33.19 43.40
CA GLU A 354 -14.61 32.89 43.61
C GLU A 354 -13.76 34.17 43.60
N LYS A 355 -12.73 34.23 44.45
CA LYS A 355 -11.77 35.34 44.45
C LYS A 355 -10.75 35.13 43.35
N LEU A 356 -10.67 36.07 42.40
CA LEU A 356 -9.66 36.07 41.35
C LEU A 356 -8.31 36.55 41.89
N ASN A 357 -7.23 35.99 41.35
CA ASN A 357 -5.90 36.54 41.53
C ASN A 357 -5.75 37.77 40.62
N ILE A 358 -5.42 38.93 41.19
CA ILE A 358 -5.23 40.19 40.45
C ILE A 358 -4.13 40.04 39.40
N SER A 359 -3.11 39.21 39.65
CA SER A 359 -2.04 38.95 38.67
C SER A 359 -2.60 38.36 37.38
N ASP A 360 -3.58 37.46 37.45
CA ASP A 360 -4.17 36.81 36.27
C ASP A 360 -5.05 37.78 35.46
N LEU A 361 -5.53 38.85 36.10
CA LEU A 361 -6.29 39.95 35.47
C LEU A 361 -5.39 41.02 34.85
N LEU A 362 -4.16 41.19 35.33
CA LEU A 362 -3.24 42.24 34.86
C LEU A 362 -2.35 41.78 33.70
N PHE A 363 -2.04 40.47 33.61
CA PHE A 363 -1.20 39.95 32.54
C PHE A 363 -2.01 39.43 31.36
N GLN A 364 -1.49 39.61 30.13
CA GLN A 364 -2.09 39.00 28.95
C GLN A 364 -1.99 37.47 29.03
N PRO A 365 -3.05 36.72 28.62
CA PRO A 365 -3.02 35.28 28.55
C PRO A 365 -1.91 34.91 27.59
N GLN A 366 -0.96 34.12 28.08
CA GLN A 366 0.02 33.51 27.20
C GLN A 366 -0.74 32.61 26.24
N THR A 367 -0.50 32.80 24.94
CA THR A 367 -1.09 31.94 23.91
C THR A 367 -0.78 30.49 24.26
N ASN A 368 -1.82 29.67 24.43
CA ASN A 368 -1.65 28.25 24.71
C ASN A 368 -0.65 27.63 23.72
N PRO A 369 0.38 26.89 24.20
CA PRO A 369 1.38 26.28 23.33
C PRO A 369 0.80 25.19 22.41
N SER A 370 -0.46 24.78 22.63
CA SER A 370 -1.17 23.87 21.73
C SER A 370 -1.54 24.50 20.39
N TRP A 371 -1.57 25.84 20.28
CA TRP A 371 -1.99 26.58 19.09
C TRP A 371 -0.84 27.34 18.41
N SER A 372 0.38 27.27 18.96
CA SER A 372 1.58 27.74 18.27
C SER A 372 1.85 26.85 17.07
N ILE A 373 1.50 27.35 15.88
CA ILE A 373 2.02 26.82 14.62
C ILE A 373 3.50 27.22 14.56
N SER A 374 4.34 26.45 15.25
CA SER A 374 5.77 26.42 15.01
C SER A 374 5.95 25.71 13.68
N ILE A 375 6.04 26.48 12.61
CA ILE A 375 6.53 25.96 11.34
C ILE A 375 8.00 25.61 11.60
N PRO A 376 8.44 24.35 11.47
CA PRO A 376 9.87 24.05 11.46
C PRO A 376 10.46 24.91 10.36
N GLU A 377 11.37 25.79 10.74
CA GLU A 377 12.26 26.43 9.79
C GLU A 377 12.98 25.26 9.11
N PHE A 378 12.55 24.92 7.88
CA PHE A 378 13.23 23.92 7.06
C PHE A 378 14.56 24.54 6.69
N ALA A 379 15.52 24.45 7.62
CA ALA A 379 16.92 24.55 7.32
C ALA A 379 17.19 23.53 6.23
N GLU A 380 17.73 24.01 5.11
CA GLU A 380 18.36 23.18 4.11
C GLU A 380 19.47 22.38 4.79
N ASP A 381 19.20 21.15 5.22
CA ASP A 381 20.25 20.25 5.66
C ASP A 381 20.07 18.82 5.15
N SER A 382 21.22 18.35 4.66
CA SER A 382 21.56 17.11 3.95
C SER A 382 21.05 15.80 4.59
N PRO A 383 20.84 14.72 3.81
CA PRO A 383 20.37 13.45 4.36
C PRO A 383 21.49 12.73 5.09
N GLN A 384 21.30 12.45 6.39
CA GLN A 384 22.06 11.44 7.11
C GLN A 384 21.16 10.26 7.47
N GLU A 385 21.58 9.10 6.97
CA GLU A 385 21.08 7.77 7.27
C GLU A 385 20.96 7.52 8.77
N ARG A 386 19.85 6.92 9.20
CA ARG A 386 19.79 6.23 10.49
C ARG A 386 19.29 4.81 10.31
N THR A 387 20.14 3.93 10.81
CA THR A 387 20.16 2.47 10.85
C THR A 387 18.97 1.90 11.62
N LEU A 388 18.37 0.83 11.06
CA LEU A 388 17.39 -0.04 11.71
C LEU A 388 18.05 -0.90 12.80
N GLU A 389 17.35 -1.08 13.93
CA GLU A 389 17.48 -2.26 14.77
C GLU A 389 16.16 -3.07 14.75
N HIS A 390 16.31 -4.39 14.63
CA HIS A 390 15.29 -5.44 14.67
C HIS A 390 14.89 -5.76 16.13
N PRO A 391 13.73 -6.40 16.40
CA PRO A 391 13.73 -7.88 16.48
C PRO A 391 12.43 -8.65 16.16
N ALA A 392 12.67 -9.95 15.92
CA ALA A 392 11.90 -11.15 16.33
C ALA A 392 10.80 -11.74 15.43
N THR A 393 11.24 -12.74 14.66
CA THR A 393 10.68 -14.10 14.46
C THR A 393 9.33 -14.45 15.11
N VAL A 394 8.37 -14.90 14.29
CA VAL A 394 7.51 -16.07 14.59
C VAL A 394 7.15 -16.78 13.27
N ASP A 395 7.25 -18.10 13.30
CA ASP A 395 6.93 -19.07 12.27
C ASP A 395 5.44 -19.08 11.84
N GLU A 396 5.26 -19.67 10.66
CA GLU A 396 4.20 -20.60 10.23
C GLU A 396 3.37 -20.21 8.99
N ASP A 397 3.49 -21.12 8.03
CA ASP A 397 2.68 -21.49 6.90
C ASP A 397 1.35 -20.77 6.71
N LEU A 398 1.14 -20.28 5.48
CA LEU A 398 -0.11 -20.48 4.73
C LEU A 398 0.10 -20.07 3.26
N SER A 399 0.08 -21.08 2.39
CA SER A 399 -0.23 -20.96 0.97
C SER A 399 -1.48 -20.10 0.77
N ILE A 400 -1.51 -19.22 -0.24
CA ILE A 400 -2.68 -18.95 -1.10
C ILE A 400 -2.29 -18.07 -2.31
N ASP A 401 -2.89 -18.43 -3.43
CA ASP A 401 -2.77 -18.00 -4.82
C ASP A 401 -2.54 -16.51 -5.12
N MET A 402 -1.48 -16.24 -5.90
CA MET A 402 -1.26 -14.99 -6.63
C MET A 402 -2.13 -14.90 -7.89
N GLN A 403 -3.43 -14.71 -7.77
CA GLN A 403 -4.24 -14.27 -8.91
C GLN A 403 -5.27 -13.22 -8.50
N SER A 404 -4.89 -11.95 -8.68
CA SER A 404 -5.76 -10.82 -9.06
C SER A 404 -5.22 -9.53 -8.44
N PHE A 405 -4.28 -8.87 -9.12
CA PHE A 405 -3.96 -7.48 -8.86
C PHE A 405 -4.35 -6.67 -10.09
N GLY A 406 -5.61 -6.25 -10.15
CA GLY A 406 -6.03 -5.17 -11.03
C GLY A 406 -5.53 -3.82 -10.51
N PRO A 407 -5.28 -2.82 -11.38
CA PRO A 407 -4.79 -1.52 -10.94
C PRO A 407 -5.91 -0.78 -10.19
N LEU A 408 -5.71 -0.52 -8.90
CA LEU A 408 -6.55 0.37 -8.11
C LEU A 408 -6.15 1.83 -8.39
N PRO A 409 -7.07 2.71 -8.82
CA PRO A 409 -6.77 4.10 -9.08
C PRO A 409 -6.53 4.84 -7.76
N LEU A 410 -5.29 5.27 -7.54
CA LEU A 410 -5.00 6.30 -6.54
C LEU A 410 -5.64 7.63 -7.00
N PRO A 411 -6.28 8.40 -6.11
CA PRO A 411 -6.92 9.66 -6.48
C PRO A 411 -5.83 10.62 -6.96
N THR A 412 -5.91 10.99 -8.24
CA THR A 412 -5.19 12.13 -8.78
C THR A 412 -5.67 13.36 -8.04
N CYS A 413 -4.84 13.88 -7.14
CA CYS A 413 -5.03 15.19 -6.53
C CYS A 413 -4.73 16.25 -7.61
N GLU A 414 -5.58 16.29 -8.63
CA GLU A 414 -5.77 17.43 -9.54
C GLU A 414 -6.77 18.40 -8.89
N THR A 415 -6.54 18.75 -7.63
CA THR A 415 -7.14 19.94 -7.08
C THR A 415 -6.18 21.07 -7.40
N ASP A 416 -6.57 21.88 -8.38
CA ASP A 416 -6.08 23.24 -8.60
C ASP A 416 -6.32 24.05 -7.33
N PHE A 417 -5.51 23.82 -6.29
CA PHE A 417 -5.69 24.37 -4.95
C PHE A 417 -5.59 25.92 -4.91
N LEU A 418 -5.28 26.59 -6.03
CA LEU A 418 -4.63 27.89 -5.97
C LEU A 418 -5.02 28.91 -7.04
N ASN A 419 -6.02 28.66 -7.89
CA ASN A 419 -6.43 29.69 -8.85
C ASN A 419 -7.43 30.71 -8.28
N HIS A 420 -8.12 30.40 -7.18
CA HIS A 420 -9.19 31.27 -6.67
C HIS A 420 -9.30 31.24 -5.14
N LEU A 421 -8.28 31.74 -4.43
CA LEU A 421 -8.61 32.35 -3.12
C LEU A 421 -9.06 33.77 -3.43
N PRO A 422 -10.34 34.14 -3.18
CA PRO A 422 -10.80 35.49 -3.44
C PRO A 422 -9.90 36.49 -2.73
N ASP A 423 -9.65 37.63 -3.36
CA ASP A 423 -9.11 38.83 -2.73
C ASP A 423 -10.13 39.32 -1.69
N VAL A 424 -10.24 38.58 -0.60
CA VAL A 424 -10.89 39.04 0.61
C VAL A 424 -10.06 40.23 1.07
N ASP A 425 -10.72 41.35 1.34
CA ASP A 425 -10.05 42.55 1.82
C ASP A 425 -9.47 42.29 3.21
N LEU A 426 -8.26 41.73 3.22
CA LEU A 426 -7.52 41.38 4.41
C LEU A 426 -7.34 42.60 5.32
N SER A 427 -7.34 43.81 4.76
CA SER A 427 -7.18 45.04 5.52
C SER A 427 -8.39 45.30 6.42
N ALA A 428 -9.62 45.13 5.90
CA ALA A 428 -10.86 45.29 6.65
C ALA A 428 -10.98 44.25 7.78
N ILE A 429 -10.61 42.99 7.50
CA ILE A 429 -10.62 41.93 8.52
C ILE A 429 -9.58 42.20 9.60
N THR A 430 -8.36 42.56 9.21
CA THR A 430 -7.29 42.90 10.18
C THR A 430 -7.71 44.05 11.08
N HIS A 431 -8.33 45.09 10.50
CA HIS A 431 -8.85 46.22 11.28
C HIS A 431 -9.92 45.80 12.29
N SER A 432 -10.87 44.95 11.87
CA SER A 432 -11.92 44.42 12.75
C SER A 432 -11.35 43.58 13.91
N VAL A 433 -10.41 42.69 13.62
CA VAL A 433 -9.73 41.87 14.65
C VAL A 433 -8.97 42.76 15.62
N GLN A 434 -8.26 43.78 15.13
CA GLN A 434 -7.55 44.73 16.00
C GLN A 434 -8.51 45.54 16.89
N GLN A 435 -9.66 45.96 16.35
CA GLN A 435 -10.68 46.67 17.13
C GLN A 435 -11.28 45.77 18.22
N ALA A 436 -11.57 44.51 17.91
CA ALA A 436 -12.04 43.53 18.88
C ALA A 436 -11.00 43.31 19.99
N LYS A 437 -9.73 43.10 19.61
CA LYS A 437 -8.61 42.97 20.56
C LYS A 437 -8.51 44.17 21.49
N ASN A 438 -8.52 45.39 20.94
CA ASN A 438 -8.46 46.62 21.75
C ASN A 438 -9.65 46.74 22.71
N SER A 439 -10.83 46.28 22.31
CA SER A 439 -12.04 46.32 23.14
C SER A 439 -11.93 45.32 24.30
N LEU A 440 -11.44 44.09 24.04
CA LEU A 440 -11.21 43.09 25.07
C LEU A 440 -10.14 43.52 26.08
N VAL A 441 -9.04 44.10 25.61
CA VAL A 441 -7.99 44.63 26.51
C VAL A 441 -8.54 45.75 27.40
N ARG A 442 -9.37 46.65 26.87
CA ARG A 442 -10.05 47.67 27.71
C ARG A 442 -11.00 47.04 28.72
N LEU A 443 -11.76 46.02 28.34
CA LEU A 443 -12.66 45.30 29.25
C LEU A 443 -11.88 44.62 30.38
N ARG A 444 -10.73 44.01 30.06
CA ARG A 444 -9.82 43.48 31.08
C ARG A 444 -9.40 44.55 32.07
N GLN A 445 -8.90 45.69 31.56
CA GLN A 445 -8.43 46.78 32.41
C GLN A 445 -9.55 47.28 33.34
N GLN A 446 -10.75 47.52 32.78
CA GLN A 446 -11.91 47.95 33.56
C GLN A 446 -12.32 46.92 34.61
N LEU A 447 -12.23 45.63 34.30
CA LEU A 447 -12.51 44.55 35.24
C LEU A 447 -11.47 44.52 36.38
N ALA A 448 -10.18 44.67 36.04
CA ALA A 448 -9.09 44.73 37.00
C ALA A 448 -9.22 45.94 37.94
N ASP A 449 -9.52 47.12 37.40
CA ASP A 449 -9.68 48.36 38.16
C ASP A 449 -10.84 48.25 39.15
N ARG A 450 -12.02 47.78 38.69
CA ARG A 450 -13.19 47.58 39.57
C ARG A 450 -12.96 46.50 40.63
N TYR A 451 -12.25 45.44 40.28
CA TYR A 451 -11.93 44.38 41.24
C TYR A 451 -10.97 44.87 42.33
N ALA A 452 -9.99 45.70 41.96
CA ALA A 452 -9.09 46.33 42.91
C ALA A 452 -9.77 47.36 43.82
N GLU A 453 -10.68 48.18 43.27
CA GLU A 453 -11.54 49.07 44.05
C GLU A 453 -12.38 48.29 45.09
N HIS A 454 -12.94 47.15 44.69
CA HIS A 454 -13.70 46.27 45.60
C HIS A 454 -12.82 45.68 46.72
N LEU A 455 -11.53 45.47 46.45
CA LEU A 455 -10.54 45.02 47.43
C LEU A 455 -9.92 46.17 48.26
N GLY A 456 -10.35 47.41 48.05
CA GLY A 456 -9.94 48.58 48.84
C GLY A 456 -8.63 49.24 48.40
N GLY A 457 -8.12 48.94 47.19
CA GLY A 457 -6.90 49.53 46.65
C GLY A 457 -7.14 50.28 45.33
N LYS A 458 -6.68 51.54 45.24
CA LYS A 458 -6.49 52.19 43.93
C LYS A 458 -5.30 51.50 43.25
N LEU A 459 -5.54 50.79 42.16
CA LEU A 459 -4.49 50.37 41.25
C LEU A 459 -4.23 51.51 40.25
N ASP A 460 -3.12 52.24 40.44
CA ASP A 460 -2.55 53.07 39.37
C ASP A 460 -1.82 52.15 38.38
N CYS A 461 -2.57 51.55 37.45
CA CYS A 461 -2.03 50.71 36.40
C CYS A 461 -1.77 51.53 35.13
N GLY A 462 -0.77 52.39 35.18
CA GLY A 462 -0.03 52.74 33.98
C GLY A 462 1.29 51.98 33.99
N ILE A 463 1.37 50.78 33.38
CA ILE A 463 2.60 50.17 32.83
C ILE A 463 2.24 48.94 31.96
N GLN A 464 2.65 49.08 30.69
CA GLN A 464 3.01 48.15 29.60
C GLN A 464 2.24 46.84 29.34
#